data_AF-A0A2N2YXB3-F1
#
_entry.id   AF-A0A2N2YXB3-F1
#
_cell.length_a   1.000
_cell.length_b   1.000
_cell.length_c   1.000
_cell.angle_alpha   90.00
_cell.angle_beta   90.00
_cell.angle_gamma   90.00
#
_symmetry.space_group_name_H-M   'P 1'
#
loop_
_entity.id
_entity.type
_entity.pdbx_description
1 polymer ?
#
loop_
_entity_poly.entity_id
_entity_poly.type
_entity_poly.pdbx_seq_one_letter_code
_entity_poly.pdbx_strand_id
1 'polypeptide(L)'
;MKIDNTQTAIKIQMQKRLIAVVVAVLVALLYFISEFSSFLINITGLPKTVFTIFFLLFFFVFYFYHLFAASSFTFYSDEEGKIIVRFYQLNGFNTSKLSYEIPKSEFTSYRLEYKYFKLRENLILFRKFQGNIVRYPPLSISALTKDERKKLLLSLNQNLPKT
;
A
#
# COMPACT_ATOMS: atom_id res chain seq x y z
N MET A 1 2.52 19.61 -11.56
CA MET A 1 2.90 19.01 -10.25
C MET A 1 3.11 17.52 -10.42
N LYS A 2 4.12 16.92 -9.77
CA LYS A 2 4.40 15.48 -9.83
C LYS A 2 4.52 14.89 -8.42
N ILE A 3 3.93 13.71 -8.22
CA ILE A 3 4.07 12.90 -7.01
C ILE A 3 4.46 11.50 -7.46
N ASP A 4 5.56 10.98 -6.91
CA ASP A 4 6.04 9.64 -7.19
C ASP A 4 6.34 8.91 -5.88
N ASN A 5 5.62 7.83 -5.63
CA ASN A 5 5.76 7.01 -4.43
C ASN A 5 6.64 5.75 -4.64
N THR A 6 7.55 5.77 -5.63
CA THR A 6 8.47 4.67 -5.94
C THR A 6 9.24 4.21 -4.71
N GLN A 7 9.83 5.15 -3.96
CA GLN A 7 10.68 4.82 -2.82
C GLN A 7 9.90 4.11 -1.70
N THR A 8 8.69 4.55 -1.39
CA THR A 8 7.85 3.89 -0.37
C THR A 8 7.43 2.50 -0.84
N ALA A 9 7.08 2.35 -2.12
CA ALA A 9 6.73 1.06 -2.70
C ALA A 9 7.90 0.06 -2.62
N ILE A 10 9.12 0.51 -2.90
CA ILE A 10 10.34 -0.30 -2.77
C ILE A 10 10.59 -0.66 -1.30
N LYS A 11 10.51 0.32 -0.40
CA LYS A 11 10.72 0.11 1.05
C LYS A 11 9.78 -0.96 1.60
N ILE A 12 8.50 -0.88 1.21
CA ILE A 12 7.47 -1.86 1.56
C ILE A 12 7.85 -3.27 1.08
N GLN A 13 8.31 -3.41 -0.16
CA GLN A 13 8.71 -4.71 -0.70
C GLN A 13 9.95 -5.27 0.01
N MET A 14 10.93 -4.42 0.30
CA MET A 14 12.13 -4.81 1.04
C MET A 14 11.79 -5.28 2.47
N GLN A 15 10.91 -4.57 3.17
CA GLN A 15 10.46 -4.95 4.52
C GLN A 15 9.82 -6.34 4.54
N LYS A 16 8.95 -6.67 3.57
CA LYS A 16 8.34 -8.00 3.46
C LYS A 16 9.40 -9.11 3.33
N ARG A 17 10.36 -8.90 2.43
CA ARG A 17 11.44 -9.88 2.18
C ARG A 17 12.33 -10.04 3.40
N LEU A 18 12.71 -8.93 4.02
CA LEU A 18 13.57 -8.92 5.20
C LEU A 18 12.90 -9.64 6.38
N ILE A 19 11.61 -9.39 6.64
CA ILE A 19 10.88 -10.07 7.71
C ILE A 19 10.72 -11.56 7.43
N ALA A 20 10.45 -11.96 6.18
CA ALA A 20 10.41 -13.37 5.81
C ALA A 20 11.76 -14.07 6.10
N VAL A 21 12.88 -13.43 5.73
CA VAL A 21 14.23 -13.96 6.01
C VAL A 21 14.49 -14.02 7.51
N VAL A 22 14.20 -12.96 8.27
CA VAL A 22 14.41 -12.92 9.72
C VAL A 22 13.63 -14.02 10.43
N VAL A 23 12.35 -14.21 10.08
CA VAL A 23 11.53 -15.26 10.67
C VAL A 23 12.07 -16.65 10.30
N ALA A 24 12.45 -16.87 9.04
CA ALA A 24 13.06 -18.13 8.61
C ALA A 24 14.36 -18.43 9.35
N VAL A 25 15.22 -17.42 9.55
CA VAL A 25 16.47 -17.54 10.32
C VAL A 25 16.17 -17.83 11.79
N LEU A 26 15.23 -17.13 12.43
CA LEU A 26 14.87 -17.38 13.83
C LEU A 26 14.34 -18.80 14.04
N VAL A 27 13.49 -19.28 13.12
CA VAL A 27 13.01 -20.68 13.15
C VAL A 27 14.18 -21.63 12.92
N ALA A 28 15.05 -21.39 11.95
CA ALA A 28 16.22 -22.23 11.72
C ALA A 28 17.13 -22.31 12.96
N LEU A 29 17.47 -21.17 13.58
CA LEU A 29 18.27 -21.11 14.80
C LEU A 29 17.64 -21.93 15.94
N LEU A 30 16.32 -21.87 16.06
CA LEU A 30 15.57 -22.58 17.10
C LEU A 30 15.61 -24.12 16.95
N TYR A 31 15.78 -24.65 15.73
CA TYR A 31 15.82 -26.09 15.48
C TYR A 31 17.23 -26.63 15.23
N PHE A 32 18.14 -25.84 14.65
CA PHE A 32 19.50 -26.27 14.31
C PHE A 32 20.53 -25.96 15.39
N ILE A 33 20.27 -25.00 16.28
CA ILE A 33 21.19 -24.62 17.35
C ILE A 33 20.57 -24.94 18.71
N SER A 34 21.03 -26.03 19.33
CA SER A 34 20.56 -26.50 20.63
C SER A 34 20.71 -25.47 21.74
N GLU A 35 21.81 -24.73 21.74
CA GLU A 35 22.19 -23.72 22.73
C GLU A 35 21.22 -22.53 22.70
N PHE A 36 20.81 -22.11 21.50
CA PHE A 36 19.83 -21.04 21.32
C PHE A 36 18.45 -21.44 21.86
N SER A 37 18.00 -22.66 21.53
CA SER A 37 16.73 -23.18 22.05
C SER A 37 16.76 -23.35 23.58
N SER A 38 17.87 -23.86 24.12
CA SER A 38 18.05 -24.09 25.56
C SER A 38 18.13 -22.77 26.33
N PHE A 39 18.76 -21.74 25.77
CA PHE A 39 18.79 -20.39 26.33
C PHE A 39 17.38 -19.81 26.49
N LEU A 40 16.55 -19.91 25.45
CA LEU A 40 15.17 -19.42 25.49
C LEU A 40 14.31 -20.20 26.50
N ILE A 41 14.46 -21.53 26.53
CA ILE A 41 13.75 -22.40 27.49
C ILE A 41 14.18 -22.08 28.91
N ASN A 42 15.47 -21.86 29.17
CA ASN A 42 15.99 -21.59 30.52
C ASN A 42 15.48 -20.23 31.06
N ILE A 43 15.39 -19.22 30.20
CA ILE A 43 14.91 -17.88 30.59
C ILE A 43 13.40 -17.84 30.82
N THR A 44 12.63 -18.55 29.97
CA THR A 44 11.16 -18.40 29.94
C THR A 44 10.39 -19.59 30.51
N GLY A 45 11.04 -20.76 30.63
CA GLY A 45 10.40 -22.04 30.95
C GLY A 45 9.54 -22.61 29.82
N LEU A 46 9.47 -21.97 28.64
CA LEU A 46 8.55 -22.35 27.57
C LEU A 46 9.20 -23.28 26.55
N PRO A 47 8.47 -24.28 26.02
CA PRO A 47 9.02 -25.19 25.02
C PRO A 47 9.22 -24.49 23.66
N LYS A 48 10.17 -25.00 22.88
CA LYS A 48 10.50 -24.52 21.52
C LYS A 48 9.29 -24.37 20.58
N THR A 49 8.27 -25.22 20.76
CA THR A 49 7.02 -25.16 19.97
C THR A 49 6.29 -23.84 20.14
N VAL A 50 6.24 -23.28 21.36
CA VAL A 50 5.56 -22.01 21.65
C VAL A 50 6.25 -20.87 20.92
N PHE A 51 7.59 -20.82 20.94
CA PHE A 51 8.36 -19.82 20.19
C PHE A 51 8.18 -19.95 18.68
N THR A 52 8.10 -21.18 18.16
CA THR A 52 7.83 -21.42 16.73
C THR A 52 6.47 -20.86 16.34
N ILE A 53 5.42 -21.18 17.11
CA ILE A 53 4.07 -20.66 16.88
C ILE A 53 4.08 -19.13 16.97
N PHE A 54 4.77 -18.55 17.95
CA PHE A 54 4.88 -17.10 18.10
C PHE A 54 5.51 -16.42 16.88
N PHE A 55 6.66 -16.92 16.38
CA PHE A 55 7.32 -16.34 15.20
C PHE A 55 6.47 -16.48 13.93
N LEU A 56 5.81 -17.62 13.74
CA LEU A 56 4.91 -17.83 12.61
C LEU A 56 3.69 -16.93 12.70
N LEU A 57 3.07 -16.83 13.88
CA LEU A 57 1.92 -15.96 14.10
C LEU A 57 2.29 -14.50 13.84
N PHE A 58 3.45 -14.05 14.34
CA PHE A 58 3.97 -12.72 14.07
C PHE A 58 4.15 -12.47 12.56
N PHE A 59 4.72 -13.43 11.84
CA PHE A 59 4.87 -13.36 10.39
C PHE A 59 3.52 -13.24 9.67
N PHE A 60 2.54 -14.08 10.03
CA PHE A 60 1.22 -14.05 9.42
C PHE A 60 0.50 -12.74 9.72
N VAL A 61 0.51 -12.26 10.95
CA VAL A 61 -0.09 -10.96 11.32
C VAL A 61 0.54 -9.83 10.51
N PHE A 62 1.87 -9.80 10.39
CA PHE A 62 2.57 -8.82 9.58
C PHE A 62 2.20 -8.91 8.08
N TYR A 63 2.14 -10.13 7.55
CA TYR A 63 1.79 -10.38 6.16
C TYR A 63 0.35 -9.95 5.86
N PHE A 64 -0.61 -10.35 6.70
CA PHE A 64 -2.02 -9.98 6.57
C PHE A 64 -2.22 -8.48 6.71
N TYR A 65 -1.58 -7.83 7.69
CA TYR A 65 -1.62 -6.38 7.83
C TYR A 65 -1.27 -5.69 6.51
N HIS A 66 -0.18 -6.12 5.87
CA HIS A 66 0.24 -5.54 4.62
C HIS A 66 -0.69 -5.90 3.45
N LEU A 67 -1.22 -7.13 3.42
CA LEU A 67 -2.18 -7.56 2.41
C LEU A 67 -3.45 -6.69 2.45
N PHE A 68 -3.98 -6.41 3.64
CA PHE A 68 -5.17 -5.57 3.83
C PHE A 68 -4.90 -4.08 3.57
N ALA A 69 -3.70 -3.59 3.89
CA ALA A 69 -3.30 -2.22 3.56
C ALA A 69 -3.27 -1.96 2.04
N ALA A 70 -3.22 -3.01 1.21
CA ALA A 70 -3.30 -2.94 -0.25
C ALA A 70 -2.41 -1.83 -0.82
N SER A 71 -1.15 -1.81 -0.37
CA SER A 71 -0.19 -0.79 -0.76
C SER A 71 -0.04 -0.79 -2.27
N SER A 72 -0.29 0.37 -2.86
CA SER A 72 -0.18 0.62 -4.29
C SER A 72 0.96 1.57 -4.54
N PHE A 73 1.63 1.36 -5.67
CA PHE A 73 2.35 2.45 -6.27
C PHE A 73 1.34 3.43 -6.88
N THR A 74 1.54 4.72 -6.62
CA THR A 74 0.74 5.79 -7.19
C THR A 74 1.69 6.84 -7.73
N PHE A 75 1.57 7.13 -9.03
CA PHE A 75 2.20 8.26 -9.68
C PHE A 75 1.10 9.22 -10.12
N TYR A 76 1.25 10.48 -9.75
CA TYR A 76 0.32 11.54 -10.11
C TYR A 76 1.08 12.65 -10.81
N SER A 77 0.56 13.11 -11.94
CA SER A 77 1.08 14.27 -12.64
C SER A 77 -0.07 15.15 -13.12
N ASP A 78 0.08 16.44 -12.88
CA ASP A 78 -0.87 17.49 -13.28
C ASP A 78 -0.20 18.50 -14.22
N GLU A 79 0.36 18.01 -15.33
CA GLU A 79 1.08 18.81 -16.31
C GLU A 79 0.38 18.77 -17.68
N GLU A 80 0.62 19.77 -18.53
CA GLU A 80 0.12 19.82 -19.92
C GLU A 80 -1.42 19.82 -20.09
N GLY A 81 -2.15 20.38 -19.13
CA GLY A 81 -3.62 20.50 -19.25
C GLY A 81 -4.40 19.19 -19.01
N LYS A 82 -3.72 18.14 -18.54
CA LYS A 82 -4.31 16.85 -18.20
C LYS A 82 -3.83 16.34 -16.83
N ILE A 83 -4.68 15.56 -16.19
CA ILE A 83 -4.39 14.84 -14.95
C ILE A 83 -4.04 13.40 -15.34
N ILE A 84 -2.81 13.01 -15.05
CA ILE A 84 -2.29 11.65 -15.28
C ILE A 84 -2.17 10.95 -13.95
N VAL A 85 -2.86 9.82 -13.80
CA VAL A 85 -2.75 8.96 -12.62
C VAL A 85 -2.37 7.56 -13.05
N ARG A 86 -1.19 7.10 -12.61
CA ARG A 86 -0.71 5.74 -12.84
C ARG A 86 -0.66 4.99 -11.53
N PHE A 87 -1.09 3.74 -11.55
CA PHE A 87 -1.10 2.92 -10.36
C PHE A 87 -0.90 1.45 -10.68
N TYR A 88 -0.25 0.75 -9.75
CA TYR A 88 -0.20 -0.70 -9.72
C TYR A 88 -0.19 -1.17 -8.27
N GLN A 89 -0.84 -2.31 -8.01
CA GLN A 89 -0.87 -2.89 -6.67
C GLN A 89 0.46 -3.59 -6.37
N LEU A 90 0.97 -3.47 -5.14
CA LEU A 90 2.21 -4.13 -4.70
C LEU A 90 1.95 -5.55 -4.16
N ASN A 91 0.93 -6.20 -4.71
CA ASN A 91 0.46 -7.51 -4.30
C ASN A 91 0.97 -8.54 -5.30
N GLY A 92 1.47 -9.69 -4.84
CA GLY A 92 2.02 -10.73 -5.71
C GLY A 92 1.01 -11.33 -6.71
N PHE A 93 -0.29 -11.10 -6.52
CA PHE A 93 -1.36 -11.67 -7.33
C PHE A 93 -1.95 -10.71 -8.37
N ASN A 94 -1.75 -9.39 -8.23
CA ASN A 94 -2.34 -8.42 -9.15
C ASN A 94 -1.30 -7.41 -9.63
N THR A 95 -0.81 -7.62 -10.85
CA THR A 95 0.18 -6.78 -11.52
C THR A 95 -0.45 -5.76 -12.45
N SER A 96 -1.77 -5.56 -12.40
CA SER A 96 -2.47 -4.63 -13.30
C SER A 96 -1.89 -3.22 -13.18
N LYS A 97 -1.13 -2.81 -14.19
CA LYS A 97 -0.64 -1.44 -14.35
C LYS A 97 -1.73 -0.67 -15.07
N LEU A 98 -2.33 0.28 -14.37
CA LEU A 98 -3.39 1.10 -14.90
C LEU A 98 -2.91 2.55 -14.97
N SER A 99 -3.25 3.22 -16.06
CA SER A 99 -2.88 4.61 -16.33
C SER A 99 -4.13 5.32 -16.83
N TYR A 100 -4.56 6.33 -16.09
CA TYR A 100 -5.66 7.19 -16.47
C TYR A 100 -5.13 8.56 -16.87
N GLU A 101 -5.56 9.02 -18.03
CA GLU A 101 -5.33 10.39 -18.49
C GLU A 101 -6.69 11.07 -18.59
N ILE A 102 -6.87 12.14 -17.83
CA ILE A 102 -8.12 12.89 -17.75
C ILE A 102 -7.83 14.33 -18.15
N PRO A 103 -8.38 14.84 -19.26
CA PRO A 103 -8.29 16.26 -19.57
C PRO A 103 -8.86 17.11 -18.42
N LYS A 104 -8.18 18.20 -18.02
CA LYS A 104 -8.66 19.05 -16.91
C LYS A 104 -10.06 19.63 -17.17
N SER A 105 -10.37 19.91 -18.43
CA SER A 105 -11.69 20.38 -18.87
C SER A 105 -12.80 19.35 -18.65
N GLU A 106 -12.47 18.06 -18.62
CA GLU A 106 -13.41 16.97 -18.39
C GLU A 106 -13.45 16.54 -16.92
N PHE A 107 -12.44 16.90 -16.12
CA PHE A 107 -12.42 16.53 -14.70
C PHE A 107 -13.56 17.21 -13.94
N THR A 108 -14.36 16.42 -13.23
CA THR A 108 -15.57 16.91 -12.56
C THR A 108 -15.42 16.91 -11.05
N SER A 109 -15.07 15.76 -10.47
CA SER A 109 -14.97 15.60 -9.02
C SER A 109 -14.16 14.37 -8.64
N TYR A 110 -13.93 14.19 -7.34
CA TYR A 110 -13.35 12.98 -6.78
C TYR A 110 -14.05 12.59 -5.48
N ARG A 111 -13.91 11.32 -5.07
CA ARG A 111 -14.43 10.78 -3.80
C ARG A 111 -13.37 9.92 -3.12
N LEU A 112 -13.35 9.98 -1.79
CA LEU A 112 -12.55 9.08 -0.95
C LEU A 112 -13.46 8.01 -0.33
N GLU A 113 -13.08 6.75 -0.50
CA GLU A 113 -13.73 5.58 0.12
C GLU A 113 -12.75 4.89 1.07
N TYR A 114 -13.16 4.74 2.33
CA TYR A 114 -12.38 4.05 3.35
C TYR A 114 -12.85 2.59 3.51
N LYS A 115 -11.90 1.67 3.61
CA LYS A 115 -12.13 0.25 3.91
C LYS A 115 -11.23 -0.22 5.05
N TYR A 116 -11.61 -1.31 5.70
CA TYR A 116 -10.85 -1.96 6.78
C TYR A 116 -10.40 -0.97 7.88
N PHE A 117 -11.34 -0.28 8.53
CA PHE A 117 -11.04 0.70 9.58
C PHE A 117 -10.03 1.79 9.17
N LYS A 118 -10.19 2.35 7.96
CA LYS A 118 -9.28 3.35 7.34
C LYS A 118 -7.88 2.85 7.00
N LEU A 119 -7.61 1.55 7.13
CA LEU A 119 -6.35 0.95 6.69
C LEU A 119 -6.17 1.02 5.18
N ARG A 120 -7.29 1.01 4.43
CA ARG A 120 -7.31 1.19 3.00
C ARG A 120 -8.14 2.41 2.63
N GLU A 121 -7.51 3.36 1.95
CA GLU A 121 -8.15 4.53 1.39
C GLU A 121 -8.10 4.46 -0.13
N ASN A 122 -9.26 4.53 -0.78
CA ASN A 122 -9.37 4.53 -2.22
C ASN A 122 -9.87 5.89 -2.71
N LEU A 123 -9.18 6.45 -3.68
CA LEU A 123 -9.55 7.62 -4.44
C LEU A 123 -10.31 7.19 -5.69
N ILE A 124 -11.46 7.82 -5.95
CA ILE A 124 -12.26 7.59 -7.14
C ILE A 124 -12.38 8.92 -7.86
N LEU A 125 -12.04 8.91 -9.16
CA LEU A 125 -12.08 10.08 -10.01
C LEU A 125 -13.32 10.03 -10.91
N PHE A 126 -13.90 11.20 -11.18
CA PHE A 126 -15.05 11.37 -12.06
C PHE A 126 -14.70 12.33 -13.19
N ARG A 127 -15.06 11.96 -14.42
CA ARG A 127 -14.97 12.84 -15.59
C ARG A 127 -16.34 13.02 -16.24
N LYS A 128 -16.51 14.14 -16.92
CA LYS A 128 -17.61 14.38 -17.85
C LYS A 128 -17.20 13.85 -19.22
N PHE A 129 -17.97 12.91 -19.75
CA PHE A 129 -17.77 12.36 -21.09
C PHE A 129 -19.11 12.27 -21.81
N GLN A 130 -19.22 12.92 -22.97
CA GLN A 130 -20.44 12.94 -23.79
C GLN A 130 -21.71 13.33 -22.98
N GLY A 131 -21.58 14.33 -22.10
CA GLY A 131 -22.69 14.81 -21.25
C GLY A 131 -22.95 14.00 -19.99
N ASN A 132 -22.40 12.78 -19.87
CA ASN A 132 -22.56 11.92 -18.70
C ASN A 132 -21.34 11.99 -17.76
N ILE A 133 -21.55 11.75 -16.46
CA ILE A 133 -20.47 11.64 -15.48
C ILE A 133 -20.03 10.18 -15.39
N VAL A 134 -18.78 9.90 -15.80
CA VAL A 134 -18.19 8.56 -15.81
C VAL A 134 -17.25 8.40 -14.61
N ARG A 135 -17.38 7.26 -13.93
CA ARG A 135 -16.57 6.87 -12.77
C ARG A 135 -15.36 6.03 -13.21
N TYR A 136 -14.17 6.42 -12.77
CA TYR A 136 -12.98 5.58 -12.89
C TYR A 136 -12.92 4.51 -11.79
N PRO A 137 -12.29 3.35 -12.06
CA PRO A 137 -12.05 2.34 -11.04
C PRO A 137 -11.31 2.89 -9.82
N PRO A 138 -11.63 2.43 -8.59
CA PRO A 138 -11.03 2.95 -7.37
C PRO A 138 -9.51 2.74 -7.30
N LEU A 139 -8.80 3.80 -6.92
CA LEU A 139 -7.35 3.89 -6.81
C LEU A 139 -6.94 3.82 -5.35
N SER A 140 -6.20 2.81 -4.91
CA SER A 140 -5.66 2.84 -3.54
C SER A 140 -4.63 3.97 -3.44
N ILE A 141 -4.76 4.83 -2.43
CA ILE A 141 -3.80 5.88 -2.08
C ILE A 141 -3.20 5.64 -0.68
N SER A 142 -3.45 4.45 -0.12
CA SER A 142 -3.05 4.05 1.24
C SER A 142 -1.53 4.06 1.45
N ALA A 143 -0.76 3.88 0.37
CA ALA A 143 0.70 3.92 0.43
C ALA A 143 1.30 5.34 0.39
N LEU A 144 0.50 6.37 0.06
CA LEU A 144 0.98 7.75 0.08
C LEU A 144 1.18 8.21 1.53
N THR A 145 2.29 8.91 1.76
CA THR A 145 2.53 9.63 3.02
C THR A 145 1.46 10.70 3.25
N LYS A 146 1.33 11.18 4.50
CA LYS A 146 0.36 12.23 4.84
C LYS A 146 0.56 13.50 4.00
N ASP A 147 1.82 13.88 3.76
CA ASP A 147 2.15 15.07 2.98
C ASP A 147 1.87 14.90 1.49
N GLU A 148 2.23 13.76 0.90
CA GLU A 148 1.90 13.43 -0.50
C GLU A 148 0.38 13.38 -0.71
N ARG A 149 -0.35 12.82 0.25
CA ARG A 149 -1.81 12.78 0.22
C ARG A 149 -2.40 14.19 0.25
N LYS A 150 -1.96 15.02 1.18
CA LYS A 150 -2.40 16.42 1.28
C LYS A 150 -2.12 17.16 -0.03
N LYS A 151 -0.92 17.01 -0.57
CA LYS A 151 -0.48 17.54 -1.87
C LYS A 151 -1.37 17.09 -3.03
N LEU A 152 -1.70 15.80 -3.10
CA LEU A 152 -2.57 15.22 -4.11
C LEU A 152 -3.99 15.81 -4.03
N LEU A 153 -4.59 15.84 -2.84
CA LEU A 153 -5.93 16.36 -2.64
C LEU A 153 -6.02 17.87 -2.93
N LEU A 154 -4.99 18.63 -2.56
CA LEU A 154 -4.89 20.05 -2.90
C LEU A 154 -4.84 20.26 -4.42
N SER A 155 -4.03 19.48 -5.15
CA SER A 155 -3.97 19.56 -6.61
C SER A 155 -5.30 19.17 -7.26
N LEU A 156 -5.98 18.13 -6.78
CA LEU A 156 -7.31 17.79 -7.29
C LEU A 156 -8.34 18.89 -7.02
N ASN A 157 -8.33 19.51 -5.85
CA ASN A 157 -9.22 20.62 -5.50
C ASN A 157 -9.01 21.84 -6.42
N GLN A 158 -7.76 22.14 -6.78
CA GLN A 158 -7.44 23.26 -7.69
C GLN A 158 -7.96 23.06 -9.11
N ASN A 159 -8.13 21.80 -9.54
CA ASN A 159 -8.61 21.45 -10.86
C ASN A 159 -10.13 21.23 -10.92
N LEU A 160 -10.84 21.37 -9.78
CA LEU A 160 -12.30 21.30 -9.80
C LEU A 160 -12.88 22.44 -10.66
N PRO A 161 -13.97 22.18 -11.41
CA PRO A 161 -14.66 23.24 -12.13
C PRO A 161 -15.10 24.32 -11.13
N LYS A 162 -14.71 25.56 -11.40
CA LYS A 162 -15.15 26.71 -10.61
C LYS A 162 -16.64 26.91 -10.89
N THR A 163 -17.47 26.60 -9.90
CA THR A 163 -18.89 27.03 -9.85
C THR A 163 -19.01 28.54 -9.82
#